data_AF-A0A961PC85-F1
#
_entry.id   AF-A0A961PC85-F1
#
_cell.length_a   1.000
_cell.length_b   1.000
_cell.length_c   1.000
_cell.angle_alpha   90.00
_cell.angle_beta   90.00
_cell.angle_gamma   90.00
#
_symmetry.space_group_name_H-M   'P 1'
#
loop_
_entity.id
_entity.type
_entity.pdbx_description
1 polymer ?
#
loop_
_entity_poly.entity_id
_entity_poly.type
_entity_poly.pdbx_seq_one_letter_code
_entity_poly.pdbx_strand_id
1 'polypeptide(L)' 'MIRVNDDIVLADWELTESFSRSSGPGGQNVNKVSTAVELRFEAARSPALAPAVKARLKRIAGR' A
#
# COMPACT_ATOMS: atom_id res chain seq x y z
N MET A 1 2.13 -5.12 -12.00
CA MET A 1 3.02 -5.88 -11.09
C MET A 1 4.07 -4.94 -10.51
N ILE A 2 4.44 -5.10 -9.24
CA ILE A 2 5.46 -4.29 -8.58
C ILE A 2 6.70 -5.14 -8.31
N ARG A 3 7.81 -4.82 -8.96
CA ARG A 3 9.10 -5.51 -8.75
C ARG A 3 9.85 -4.87 -7.59
N VAL A 4 10.22 -5.67 -6.59
CA VAL A 4 11.01 -5.22 -5.43
C VAL A 4 12.49 -5.50 -5.66
N ASN A 5 12.83 -6.72 -6.10
CA ASN A 5 14.17 -7.13 -6.50
C ASN A 5 14.08 -8.27 -7.53
N ASP A 6 15.19 -9.01 -7.74
CA ASP A 6 15.22 -10.12 -8.70
C ASP A 6 14.36 -11.32 -8.30
N ASP A 7 14.15 -11.53 -6.99
CA ASP A 7 13.44 -12.69 -6.44
C ASP A 7 12.00 -12.38 -5.99
N ILE A 8 11.67 -11.09 -5.78
CA ILE A 8 10.40 -10.65 -5.21
C ILE A 8 9.70 -9.73 -6.21
N VAL A 9 8.57 -10.23 -6.71
CA VAL A 9 7.62 -9.49 -7.53
C VAL A 9 6.24 -9.61 -6.89
N LEU A 10 5.62 -8.49 -6.57
CA LEU A 10 4.25 -8.44 -6.05
C LEU A 10 3.27 -8.35 -7.23
N ALA A 11 2.24 -9.17 -7.18
CA ALA A 11 1.14 -9.11 -8.13
C ALA A 11 0.21 -7.94 -7.81
N ASP A 12 -0.49 -7.41 -8.82
CA ASP A 12 -1.33 -6.22 -8.64
C ASP A 12 -2.49 -6.46 -7.66
N TRP A 13 -3.01 -7.68 -7.60
CA TRP A 13 -4.07 -8.08 -6.68
C TRP A 13 -3.64 -8.09 -5.21
N GLU A 14 -2.34 -8.04 -4.93
CA GLU A 14 -1.84 -7.98 -3.56
C GLU A 14 -1.99 -6.58 -2.93
N LEU A 15 -2.19 -5.55 -3.76
CA LEU A 15 -2.41 -4.18 -3.33
C LEU A 15 -3.87 -3.79 -3.56
N THR A 16 -4.44 -3.11 -2.56
CA THR A 16 -5.76 -2.48 -2.68
C THR A 16 -5.60 -0.99 -2.50
N GLU A 17 -6.17 -0.22 -3.43
CA GLU A 17 -6.14 1.23 -3.40
C GLU A 17 -7.50 1.78 -2.97
N SER A 18 -7.51 2.78 -2.12
CA SER A 18 -8.71 3.53 -1.78
C SER A 18 -8.45 5.03 -1.87
N PHE A 19 -9.37 5.74 -2.52
CA PHE A 19 -9.25 7.17 -2.79
C PHE A 19 -10.12 7.93 -1.79
N SER A 20 -9.53 8.86 -1.06
CA SER A 20 -10.24 9.67 -0.07
C SER A 20 -10.18 11.16 -0.43
N ARG A 21 -11.12 11.92 0.15
CA ARG A 21 -11.15 13.38 0.03
C ARG A 21 -10.19 13.98 1.05
N SER A 22 -9.29 14.83 0.58
CA SER A 22 -8.34 15.57 1.41
C SER A 22 -9.11 16.55 2.30
N SER A 23 -9.17 16.31 3.61
CA SER A 23 -10.00 17.07 4.58
C SER A 23 -9.38 18.40 5.03
N GLY A 24 -8.69 19.12 4.13
CA GLY A 24 -8.10 20.42 4.45
C GLY A 24 -9.13 21.56 4.41
N PRO A 25 -9.07 22.57 5.31
CA PRO A 25 -9.91 23.76 5.20
C PRO A 25 -9.44 24.58 4.00
N GLY A 26 -10.15 24.50 2.87
CA GLY A 26 -9.73 25.18 1.64
C GLY A 26 -10.90 25.43 0.69
N GLY A 27 -10.93 26.65 0.15
CA GLY A 27 -11.99 27.18 -0.72
C GLY A 27 -12.20 26.43 -2.04
N GLN A 28 -12.87 27.11 -2.97
CA GLN A 28 -13.59 26.59 -4.15
C GLN A 28 -12.89 25.52 -5.04
N ASN A 29 -11.59 25.25 -4.89
CA ASN A 29 -10.85 24.21 -5.62
C ASN A 29 -10.67 22.86 -4.88
N VAL A 30 -10.94 22.76 -3.57
CA VAL A 30 -10.78 21.50 -2.79
C VAL A 30 -11.96 20.53 -2.96
N ASN A 31 -13.12 21.01 -3.42
CA ASN A 31 -14.35 20.22 -3.45
C ASN A 31 -14.47 19.18 -4.58
N LYS A 32 -13.49 19.07 -5.50
CA LYS A 32 -13.70 18.35 -6.78
C LYS A 32 -12.80 17.14 -7.04
N VAL A 33 -11.71 16.93 -6.30
CA VAL A 33 -10.73 15.90 -6.68
C VAL A 33 -10.27 15.09 -5.45
N SER A 34 -10.56 13.78 -5.45
CA SER A 34 -10.03 12.82 -4.47
C SER A 34 -8.54 12.61 -4.73
N THR A 35 -7.68 13.47 -4.19
CA THR A 35 -6.22 13.43 -4.43
C THR A 35 -5.46 12.57 -3.42
N ALA A 36 -6.08 12.17 -2.32
CA ALA A 36 -5.46 11.28 -1.35
C ALA A 36 -5.72 9.82 -1.74
N VAL A 37 -4.66 9.00 -1.74
CA VAL A 37 -4.71 7.55 -2.00
C VAL A 37 -4.13 6.83 -0.79
N GLU A 38 -4.89 5.88 -0.26
CA GLU A 38 -4.43 4.90 0.72
C GLU A 38 -4.20 3.56 0.02
N LEU A 39 -3.01 3.00 0.21
CA LEU A 39 -2.64 1.69 -0.32
C LEU A 39 -2.53 0.69 0.82
N ARG A 40 -3.22 -0.45 0.67
CA ARG A 40 -3.19 -1.55 1.62
C ARG A 40 -2.54 -2.78 0.98
N PHE A 41 -1.54 -3.33 1.66
CA PHE A 41 -0.85 -4.56 1.27
C PHE A 41 -0.85 -5.56 2.42
N GLU A 42 -1.43 -6.75 2.22
CA GLU A 42 -1.49 -7.79 3.25
C GLU A 42 -0.29 -8.73 3.18
N ALA A 43 0.85 -8.25 3.69
CA ALA A 43 2.13 -8.95 3.62
C ALA A 43 2.13 -10.39 4.17
N ALA A 44 1.29 -10.67 5.17
CA ALA A 44 1.19 -12.01 5.76
C ALA A 44 0.70 -13.06 4.75
N ARG A 45 -0.20 -12.67 3.83
CA ARG A 45 -0.79 -13.55 2.81
C ARG A 45 -0.02 -13.56 1.49
N SER A 46 0.96 -12.67 1.32
CA SER A 46 1.72 -12.60 0.07
C SER A 46 2.43 -13.93 -0.23
N PRO A 47 2.26 -14.51 -1.44
CA PRO A 47 3.00 -15.70 -1.88
C PRO A 47 4.44 -15.36 -2.29
N ALA A 48 4.72 -14.10 -2.65
CA ALA A 48 6.02 -13.64 -3.08
C ALA A 48 7.02 -13.44 -1.92
N LEU A 49 6.54 -13.39 -0.68
CA LEU A 49 7.38 -13.17 0.50
C LEU A 49 7.75 -14.48 1.20
N ALA A 50 9.04 -14.80 1.23
CA ALA A 50 9.56 -15.90 2.03
C ALA A 50 9.33 -15.68 3.55
N PRO A 51 9.25 -16.75 4.36
CA PRO A 51 8.97 -16.63 5.80
C PRO A 51 9.91 -15.68 6.56
N ALA A 52 11.21 -15.68 6.22
CA ALA A 52 12.20 -14.78 6.81
C ALA A 52 11.91 -13.30 6.50
N VAL A 53 11.46 -13.01 5.28
CA VAL A 53 11.07 -11.65 4.86
C VAL A 53 9.82 -11.20 5.61
N LYS A 54 8.80 -12.06 5.71
CA LYS A 54 7.58 -11.77 6.51
C LYS A 54 7.92 -11.48 7.97
N ALA A 55 8.81 -12.28 8.58
CA ALA A 55 9.24 -12.08 9.95
C ALA A 55 9.99 -10.75 10.14
N ARG A 56 10.85 -10.37 9.19
CA ARG A 56 11.53 -9.07 9.21
C ARG A 56 10.56 -7.92 9.03
N LEU A 57 9.63 -8.03 8.07
CA LEU A 57 8.64 -7.00 7.77
C LEU A 57 7.72 -6.72 8.96
N LYS A 58 7.26 -7.75 9.66
CA LYS A 58 6.46 -7.61 10.89
C LYS A 58 7.15 -6.81 11.99
N ARG A 59 8.49 -6.86 12.06
CA ARG A 59 9.26 -6.10 13.05
C ARG A 59 9.36 -4.61 12.71
N ILE A 60 9.44 -4.27 11.43
CA ILE A 60 9.65 -2.88 10.96
C ILE A 60 8.35 -2.13 10.67
N ALA A 61 7.28 -2.84 10.30
CA ALA A 61 6.02 -2.23 9.86
C ALA A 61 5.18 -1.65 11.01
N GLY A 62 5.60 -1.81 12.28
CA GLY A 62 4.81 -1.37 13.42
C GLY A 62 3.56 -2.24 13.64
N ARG A 63 2.77 -1.88 14.66
CA ARG A 63 1.51 -2.56 14.99
C ARG A 63 0.40 -2.16 14.03
#